data_AF-U7Q3Z4-F1
#
_entry.id   AF-U7Q3Z4-F1
#
_cell.length_a   1.000
_cell.length_b   1.000
_cell.length_c   1.000
_cell.angle_alpha   90.00
_cell.angle_beta   90.00
_cell.angle_gamma   90.00
#
_symmetry.space_group_name_H-M   'P 1'
#
loop_
_entity.id
_entity.type
_entity.pdbx_description
1 polymer ?
#
loop_
_entity_poly.entity_id
_entity_poly.type
_entity_poly.pdbx_seq_one_letter_code
_entity_poly.pdbx_strand_id
1 'polypeptide(L)' 'MSLWSSYRGLSPKTRAGVGVGILLWGTIGLYFSDAAGERIGIKPTETDKDNLARMTPRIHVVDRDDTKR' A
#
# COMPACT_ATOMS: atom_id res chain seq x y z
N MET A 1 -4.25 -26.48 -16.74
CA MET A 1 -3.83 -26.42 -15.32
C MET A 1 -4.12 -25.03 -14.77
N SER A 2 -4.56 -24.92 -13.52
CA SER A 2 -4.77 -23.62 -12.86
C SER A 2 -3.45 -23.08 -12.29
N LEU A 3 -3.27 -21.75 -12.26
CA LEU A 3 -2.11 -21.12 -11.61
C LEU A 3 -1.96 -21.55 -10.16
N TRP A 4 -3.08 -21.74 -9.45
CA TRP A 4 -3.08 -22.24 -8.08
C TRP A 4 -2.54 -23.68 -7.99
N SER A 5 -2.89 -24.54 -8.94
CA SER A 5 -2.35 -25.91 -8.99
C SER A 5 -0.84 -25.92 -9.26
N SER A 6 -0.36 -25.04 -10.15
CA SER A 6 1.07 -24.90 -10.43
C SER A 6 1.85 -24.42 -9.19
N TYR A 7 1.32 -23.42 -8.48
CA TYR A 7 1.93 -22.94 -7.24
C TYR A 7 1.97 -24.00 -6.13
N ARG A 8 0.90 -24.80 -5.97
CA ARG A 8 0.88 -25.91 -5.02
C ARG A 8 1.83 -27.05 -5.41
N GLY A 9 2.12 -27.23 -6.70
CA GLY A 9 3.08 -28.20 -7.20
C GLY A 9 4.55 -27.85 -6.95
N LEU A 10 4.84 -26.59 -6.58
CA LEU A 10 6.20 -26.16 -6.24
C LEU A 10 6.66 -26.78 -4.91
N SER A 11 7.96 -27.05 -4.81
CA SER A 11 8.61 -27.43 -3.56
C SER A 11 8.37 -26.35 -2.48
N PRO A 12 8.31 -26.70 -1.18
CA PRO A 12 8.11 -25.72 -0.11
C PRO A 12 9.11 -24.57 -0.13
N LYS A 13 10.40 -24.85 -0.43
CA LYS A 13 11.46 -23.84 -0.52
C LYS A 13 11.23 -22.88 -1.68
N THR A 14 10.86 -23.40 -2.85
CA THR A 14 10.55 -22.58 -4.02
C THR A 14 9.33 -21.70 -3.76
N ARG A 15 8.29 -22.25 -3.13
CA ARG A 15 7.09 -21.53 -2.74
C ARG A 15 7.40 -20.35 -1.81
N ALA A 16 8.22 -20.58 -0.79
CA ALA A 16 8.69 -19.54 0.11
C ALA A 16 9.48 -18.47 -0.66
N GLY A 17 10.37 -18.87 -1.58
CA GLY A 17 11.11 -17.94 -2.44
C GLY A 17 10.19 -17.06 -3.29
N VAL A 18 9.14 -17.63 -3.89
CA VAL A 18 8.12 -16.86 -4.64
C VAL A 18 7.39 -15.88 -3.72
N GLY A 19 6.96 -16.33 -2.53
CA GLY A 19 6.30 -15.47 -1.56
C GLY A 19 7.17 -14.29 -1.13
N VAL A 20 8.43 -14.54 -0.78
CA VAL A 20 9.40 -13.49 -0.45
C VAL A 20 9.63 -12.55 -1.63
N GLY A 21 9.72 -13.08 -2.86
CA GLY A 21 9.86 -12.26 -4.06
C GLY A 21 8.66 -11.31 -4.25
N ILE A 22 7.43 -11.80 -4.03
CA ILE A 22 6.21 -10.97 -4.12
C ILE A 22 6.21 -9.90 -3.02
N LEU A 23 6.57 -10.26 -1.78
CA LEU A 23 6.66 -9.31 -0.68
C LEU A 23 7.72 -8.23 -0.97
N LEU A 24 8.91 -8.63 -1.41
CA LEU A 24 9.98 -7.71 -1.79
C LEU A 24 9.53 -6.77 -2.92
N TRP A 25 8.93 -7.31 -3.98
CA TRP A 25 8.40 -6.51 -5.08
C TRP A 25 7.37 -5.48 -4.59
N GLY A 26 6.44 -5.90 -3.73
CA GLY A 26 5.45 -5.00 -3.13
C GLY A 26 6.09 -3.92 -2.26
N THR A 27 7.06 -4.28 -1.41
CA THR A 27 7.75 -3.32 -0.55
C THR A 27 8.56 -2.29 -1.34
N ILE A 28 9.28 -2.72 -2.38
CA ILE A 28 10.03 -1.82 -3.26
C ILE A 28 9.06 -0.88 -3.97
N GLY A 29 7.96 -1.40 -4.50
CA GLY A 29 6.91 -0.59 -5.11
C GLY A 29 6.37 0.48 -4.16
N LEU A 30 5.94 0.09 -2.96
CA LEU A 30 5.36 1.02 -1.97
C LEU A 30 6.33 2.10 -1.49
N TYR A 31 7.63 1.80 -1.39
CA TYR A 31 8.63 2.77 -0.90
C TYR A 31 9.18 3.67 -2.00
N PHE A 32 9.33 3.17 -3.22
CA PHE A 32 10.02 3.89 -4.29
C PHE A 32 9.09 4.38 -5.41
N SER A 33 7.80 4.04 -5.41
CA SER A 33 6.84 4.47 -6.45
C SER A 33 6.75 5.97 -6.60
N ASP A 34 6.72 6.71 -5.49
CA ASP A 34 6.53 8.17 -5.52
C ASP A 34 7.74 8.85 -6.15
N ALA A 35 8.95 8.44 -5.75
CA ALA A 35 10.20 8.93 -6.33
C ALA A 35 10.32 8.56 -7.82
N ALA A 36 9.86 7.37 -8.21
CA ALA A 36 9.81 6.98 -9.61
C ALA A 36 8.81 7.86 -10.39
N GLY A 37 7.62 8.08 -9.85
CA GLY A 37 6.57 8.94 -10.39
C GLY A 37 7.03 10.37 -10.64
N GLU A 38 7.70 11.00 -9.67
CA GLU A 38 8.25 12.35 -9.82
C GLU A 38 9.28 12.43 -10.95
N ARG A 39 10.16 11.44 -11.08
CA ARG A 39 11.20 11.41 -12.14
C ARG A 39 10.63 11.21 -13.53
N ILE A 40 9.54 10.46 -13.66
CA ILE A 40 8.86 10.22 -14.93
C ILE A 40 7.71 11.21 -15.19
N GLY A 41 7.55 12.23 -14.34
CA GLY A 41 6.56 13.30 -14.52
C GLY A 41 5.11 12.92 -14.15
N ILE A 42 4.89 11.78 -13.50
CA ILE A 42 3.59 11.37 -12.97
C ILE A 42 3.44 11.96 -11.57
N LYS A 43 3.23 13.27 -11.51
CA LYS A 43 2.91 13.98 -10.26
C LYS A 43 1.41 14.22 -10.19
N PRO A 44 0.73 13.87 -9.09
CA PRO A 44 -0.70 14.16 -8.92
C PRO A 44 -0.96 15.66 -9.06
N THR A 45 -1.97 16.01 -9.86
CA THR A 45 -2.41 17.40 -10.01
C THR A 45 -3.06 17.89 -8.71
N GLU A 46 -3.23 19.21 -8.56
CA GLU A 46 -3.96 19.76 -7.41
C GLU A 46 -5.38 19.22 -7.33
N THR A 47 -6.05 18.98 -8.47
CA THR A 47 -7.37 18.35 -8.53
C THR A 47 -7.36 16.92 -7.98
N ASP A 48 -6.31 16.14 -8.26
CA ASP A 48 -6.18 14.78 -7.73
C ASP A 48 -6.04 14.79 -6.20
N LYS A 49 -5.26 15.72 -5.66
CA LYS A 49 -5.09 15.90 -4.21
C LYS A 49 -6.40 16.31 -3.54
N ASP A 50 -7.17 17.20 -4.17
CA ASP A 50 -8.44 17.67 -3.65
C ASP A 50 -9.48 16.53 -3.59
N ASN A 51 -9.50 15.67 -4.61
CA ASN A 51 -10.35 14.47 -4.62
C ASN A 51 -9.95 13.49 -3.50
N LEU A 52 -8.65 13.30 -3.27
CA LEU A 52 -8.14 12.46 -2.18
C LEU A 52 -8.49 13.04 -0.79
N ALA A 53 -8.40 14.36 -0.63
CA ALA A 53 -8.73 15.04 0.63
C ALA A 53 -10.21 14.87 1.01
N ARG A 54 -11.11 14.74 0.03
CA ARG A 54 -12.54 14.47 0.25
C ARG A 54 -12.82 13.04 0.72
N MET A 55 -11.98 12.08 0.33
CA MET A 55 -12.09 10.68 0.75
C MET A 55 -11.41 10.40 2.08
N THR A 56 -10.47 11.27 2.49
CA THR A 56 -9.74 11.10 3.75
C THR A 56 -10.64 11.48 4.93
N PRO A 57 -10.85 10.60 5.91
CA PRO A 57 -11.67 10.92 7.08
C PRO A 57 -11.04 12.06 7.88
N ARG A 58 -11.84 13.06 8.27
CA ARG A 58 -11.41 14.13 9.16
C ARG A 58 -11.49 13.67 10.61
N ILE A 59 -10.37 13.72 11.31
CA ILE A 59 -10.31 13.43 12.74
C ILE A 59 -10.72 14.69 13.49
N HIS A 60 -11.85 14.63 14.18
CA HIS A 60 -12.27 15.66 15.13
C HIS A 60 -11.86 15.20 16.53
N VAL A 61 -10.96 15.94 17.16
CA VAL A 61 -10.61 15.73 18.56
C VAL A 61 -11.74 16.32 19.40
N VAL A 62 -12.41 15.49 20.18
CA VAL A 62 -13.39 15.92 21.19
C VAL A 62 -12.66 15.87 22.52
N ASP A 63 -12.42 17.04 23.11
CA ASP A 63 -11.86 17.11 24.45
C ASP A 63 -12.84 16.46 25.43
N ARG A 64 -12.31 15.62 26.31
CA ARG A 64 -13.11 14.98 27.35
C ARG A 64 -13.27 15.98 28.48
N ASP A 65 -14.49 16.21 28.95
CA ASP A 65 -14.71 16.96 30.17
C ASP A 65 -14.10 16.19 31.34
N ASP A 66 -12.98 16.68 31.89
CA ASP A 66 -12.30 16.11 33.07
C ASP A 66 -13.09 16.35 34.37
N THR A 67 -14.37 16.72 34.27
CA THR A 67 -15.16 17.21 35.39
C THR A 67 -15.61 16.06 36.29
N LYS A 68 -14.78 15.82 37.30
CA LYS A 68 -15.11 15.36 38.66
C LYS A 68 -15.81 14.01 38.76
N ARG A 69 -14.99 12.97 38.95
CA ARG A 69 -15.37 11.78 39.72
C ARG A 69 -15.43 12.13 41.21
#